data_AF-A0A3N5GFA7-F1
#
_entry.id   AF-A0A3N5GFA7-F1
#
_cell.length_a   1.000
_cell.length_b   1.000
_cell.length_c   1.000
_cell.angle_alpha   90.00
_cell.angle_beta   90.00
_cell.angle_gamma   90.00
#
_symmetry.space_group_name_H-M   'P 1'
#
loop_
_entity.id
_entity.type
_entity.pdbx_description
1 polymer ?
#
loop_
_entity_poly.entity_id
_entity_poly.type
_entity_poly.pdbx_seq_one_letter_code
_entity_poly.pdbx_strand_id
1 'polypeptide(L)'
;VLDRDGQRAFGLDHARSGELVALARPDAWFTYYYWLDDNRAPDFAHLVEIHRKPGYDPVELFVDPAIRSPKLAIGWRLARRALGFRTLMDVIPLDARLVKGSHGRVTDDAQAGPLFISSAPQLLPDGPVAATAVKEAILTHVFAA
;
A
#
# COMPACT_ATOMS: atom_id res chain seq x y z
N VAL A 1 8.27 2.12 -16.99
CA VAL A 1 7.83 3.52 -16.82
C VAL A 1 7.04 3.89 -18.07
N LEU A 2 5.92 4.57 -17.92
CA LEU A 2 5.07 5.02 -19.02
C LEU A 2 5.31 6.51 -19.26
N ASP A 3 5.77 6.84 -20.46
CA ASP A 3 5.75 8.21 -21.00
C ASP A 3 4.36 8.55 -21.57
N ARG A 4 4.25 9.59 -22.40
CA ARG A 4 2.96 10.01 -22.98
C ARG A 4 2.34 8.97 -23.90
N ASP A 5 3.14 8.29 -24.72
CA ASP A 5 2.63 7.23 -25.59
C ASP A 5 2.16 6.03 -24.77
N GLY A 6 2.94 5.64 -23.75
CA GLY A 6 2.54 4.62 -22.79
C GLY A 6 1.26 4.99 -22.03
N GLN A 7 1.14 6.22 -21.55
CA GLN A 7 -0.06 6.70 -20.87
C GLN A 7 -1.29 6.66 -21.78
N ARG A 8 -1.17 7.05 -23.05
CA ARG A 8 -2.28 6.93 -24.02
C ARG A 8 -2.73 5.48 -24.21
N ALA A 9 -1.78 4.57 -24.41
CA ALA A 9 -2.07 3.14 -24.59
C ALA A 9 -2.80 2.54 -23.38
N PHE A 10 -2.53 3.05 -22.17
CA PHE A 10 -3.17 2.62 -20.92
C PHE A 10 -4.41 3.44 -20.53
N GLY A 11 -4.84 4.41 -21.34
CA GLY A 11 -5.98 5.29 -21.01
C GLY A 11 -5.72 6.25 -19.85
N LEU A 12 -4.46 6.57 -19.59
CA LEU A 12 -3.98 7.44 -18.51
C LEU A 12 -3.51 8.82 -19.00
N ASP A 13 -3.56 9.13 -20.31
CA ASP A 13 -3.13 10.44 -20.83
C ASP A 13 -4.13 11.55 -20.48
N HIS A 14 -4.03 12.01 -19.23
CA HIS A 14 -4.84 13.07 -18.66
C HIS A 14 -3.88 14.14 -18.10
N ALA A 15 -4.31 15.40 -18.13
CA ALA A 15 -3.55 16.54 -17.58
C ALA A 15 -3.21 16.41 -16.07
N ARG A 16 -3.76 15.41 -15.37
CA ARG A 16 -3.55 15.13 -13.94
C ARG A 16 -2.62 13.94 -13.68
N SER A 17 -2.16 13.25 -14.71
CA SER A 17 -1.36 12.03 -14.59
C SER A 17 0.15 12.28 -14.42
N GLY A 18 0.58 13.54 -14.37
CA GLY A 18 1.99 13.90 -14.37
C GLY A 18 2.65 13.71 -15.74
N GLU A 19 3.98 13.80 -15.78
CA GLU A 19 4.79 13.59 -16.99
C GLU A 19 5.08 12.10 -17.24
N LEU A 20 5.27 11.34 -16.16
CA LEU A 20 5.61 9.92 -16.18
C LEU A 20 4.74 9.17 -15.17
N VAL A 21 4.35 7.95 -15.53
CA VAL A 21 3.71 7.00 -14.61
C VAL A 21 4.65 5.81 -14.41
N ALA A 22 5.04 5.55 -13.16
CA ALA A 22 5.85 4.40 -12.81
C ALA A 22 4.94 3.24 -12.35
N LEU A 23 5.05 2.10 -13.02
CA LEU A 23 4.41 0.85 -12.62
C LEU A 23 5.48 -0.05 -12.01
N ALA A 24 5.23 -0.56 -10.80
CA ALA A 24 6.09 -1.54 -10.17
C ALA A 24 5.99 -2.89 -10.90
N ARG A 25 7.02 -3.73 -10.75
CA ARG A 25 6.95 -5.14 -11.15
C ARG A 25 5.94 -5.89 -10.26
N PRO A 26 5.42 -7.05 -10.69
CA PRO A 26 4.39 -7.79 -9.95
C PRO A 26 4.77 -8.12 -8.49
N ASP A 27 6.06 -8.28 -8.21
CA ASP A 27 6.66 -8.65 -6.93
C ASP A 27 7.39 -7.49 -6.24
N ALA A 28 7.12 -6.25 -6.66
CA ALA A 28 7.81 -5.06 -6.17
C ALA A 28 6.83 -3.95 -5.78
N TRP A 29 7.34 -3.02 -4.97
CA TRP A 29 6.64 -1.80 -4.59
C TRP A 29 7.63 -0.65 -4.48
N PHE A 30 7.13 0.58 -4.55
CA PHE A 30 7.94 1.78 -4.40
C PHE A 30 7.92 2.24 -2.95
N THR A 31 9.10 2.38 -2.35
CA THR A 31 9.25 3.07 -1.07
C THR A 31 9.21 4.57 -1.29
N TYR A 32 8.87 5.35 -0.26
CA TYR A 32 8.94 6.81 -0.34
C TYR A 32 10.35 7.36 -0.05
N TYR A 33 11.29 6.49 0.34
CA TYR A 33 12.62 6.88 0.82
C TYR A 33 13.38 7.60 -0.28
N TYR A 34 13.48 8.92 -0.14
CA TYR A 34 14.20 9.79 -1.06
C TYR A 34 15.67 9.95 -0.67
N TRP A 35 16.12 9.24 0.37
CA TRP A 35 17.52 9.15 0.80
C TRP A 35 18.12 7.81 0.36
N LEU A 36 19.43 7.78 0.14
CA LEU A 36 20.18 6.59 -0.28
C LEU A 36 20.98 5.95 0.86
N ASP A 37 21.11 6.65 1.99
CA ASP A 37 21.83 6.22 3.18
C ASP A 37 20.91 6.42 4.39
N ASP A 38 20.59 5.34 5.08
CA ASP A 38 19.69 5.36 6.24
C ASP A 38 20.24 6.20 7.40
N ASN A 39 21.56 6.44 7.47
CA ASN A 39 22.13 7.37 8.43
C ASN A 39 21.74 8.84 8.16
N ARG A 40 21.19 9.12 6.97
CA ARG A 40 20.67 10.42 6.56
C ARG A 40 19.14 10.45 6.52
N ALA A 41 18.49 9.40 6.99
CA ALA A 41 17.04 9.36 7.10
C ALA A 41 16.55 10.47 8.05
N PRO A 42 15.42 11.13 7.74
CA PRO A 42 14.82 12.09 8.67
C PRO A 42 14.38 11.44 9.98
N ASP A 43 14.41 12.17 11.09
CA ASP A 43 14.00 11.67 12.42
C ASP A 43 12.61 11.02 12.45
N PHE A 44 11.69 11.50 11.60
CA PHE A 44 10.33 10.97 11.52
C PHE A 44 10.23 9.61 10.82
N ALA A 45 11.29 9.14 10.14
CA ALA A 45 11.26 7.91 9.36
C ALA A 45 11.02 6.68 10.27
N HIS A 46 11.56 6.71 11.48
CA HIS A 46 11.37 5.67 12.51
C HIS A 46 10.07 5.80 13.32
N LEU A 47 9.16 6.71 12.92
CA LEU A 47 7.91 6.99 13.61
C LEU A 47 6.71 6.68 12.70
N VAL A 48 5.53 6.58 13.32
CA VAL A 48 4.24 6.67 12.63
C VAL A 48 3.86 8.15 12.53
N GLU A 49 4.14 8.78 11.39
CA GLU A 49 4.02 10.24 11.21
C GLU A 49 3.37 10.60 9.86
N ILE A 50 2.04 10.45 9.79
CA ILE A 50 1.25 10.66 8.57
C ILE A 50 1.34 12.09 7.99
N HIS A 51 1.73 13.08 8.79
CA HIS A 51 1.77 14.48 8.36
C HIS A 51 3.13 14.89 7.77
N ARG A 52 4.20 14.16 8.10
CA ARG A 52 5.56 14.47 7.64
C ARG A 52 6.04 13.51 6.57
N LYS A 53 5.56 12.27 6.59
CA LYS A 53 5.84 11.31 5.53
C LYS A 53 5.06 11.71 4.27
N PRO A 54 5.71 11.76 3.09
CA PRO A 54 5.07 12.15 1.83
C PRO A 54 4.04 11.10 1.34
N GLY A 55 3.99 9.92 1.97
CA GLY A 55 3.04 8.87 1.65
C GLY A 55 2.97 7.84 2.78
N TYR A 56 2.08 6.86 2.61
CA TYR A 56 1.97 5.73 3.52
C TYR A 56 3.22 4.85 3.46
N ASP A 57 3.71 4.44 4.63
CA ASP A 57 4.88 3.60 4.79
C ASP A 57 4.50 2.25 5.41
N PRO A 58 4.42 1.16 4.61
CA PRO A 58 3.92 -0.11 5.13
C PRO A 58 4.81 -0.75 6.20
N VAL A 59 6.09 -0.33 6.33
CA VAL A 59 6.93 -0.82 7.43
C VAL A 59 6.51 -0.30 8.81
N GLU A 60 5.62 0.70 8.88
CA GLU A 60 5.00 1.17 10.13
C GLU A 60 4.17 0.11 10.84
N LEU A 61 3.77 -0.95 10.14
CA LEU A 61 3.05 -2.10 10.71
C LEU A 61 3.96 -3.02 11.53
N PHE A 62 5.27 -2.79 11.49
CA PHE A 62 6.26 -3.63 12.16
C PHE A 62 6.94 -2.85 13.29
N VAL A 63 7.35 -3.59 14.31
CA VAL A 63 8.36 -3.10 15.26
C VAL A 63 9.72 -3.53 14.75
N ASP A 64 10.68 -2.62 14.81
CA ASP A 64 12.02 -2.82 14.28
C ASP A 64 12.64 -4.12 14.85
N PRO A 65 12.90 -5.13 14.01
CA PRO A 65 13.49 -6.40 14.43
C PRO A 65 14.89 -6.25 15.04
N ALA A 66 15.59 -5.14 14.80
CA ALA A 66 16.87 -4.85 15.43
C ALA A 66 16.74 -4.53 16.94
N ILE A 67 15.55 -4.17 17.40
CA ILE A 67 15.28 -3.93 18.82
C ILE A 67 15.18 -5.28 19.54
N ARG A 68 16.22 -5.62 20.30
CA ARG A 68 16.34 -6.90 21.03
C ARG A 68 15.16 -7.22 21.97
N SER A 69 14.62 -6.21 22.65
CA SER A 69 13.47 -6.37 23.55
C SER A 69 12.44 -5.28 23.28
N PRO A 70 11.55 -5.49 22.28
CA PRO A 70 10.57 -4.49 21.85
C PRO A 70 9.68 -3.99 22.98
N LYS A 71 9.16 -4.91 23.80
CA LYS A 71 8.28 -4.56 24.93
C LYS A 71 8.98 -3.67 25.95
N LEU A 72 10.24 -3.97 26.27
CA LEU A 72 11.02 -3.15 27.20
C LEU A 72 11.32 -1.77 26.61
N ALA A 73 11.73 -1.72 25.35
CA ALA A 73 12.02 -0.46 24.67
C ALA A 73 10.78 0.46 24.57
N ILE A 74 9.62 -0.11 24.23
CA ILE A 74 8.34 0.61 24.20
C ILE A 74 7.93 1.01 25.62
N GLY A 75 7.98 0.09 26.59
CA GLY A 75 7.63 0.35 27.99
C GLY A 75 8.47 1.47 28.60
N TRP A 76 9.77 1.51 28.29
CA TRP A 76 10.66 2.59 28.72
C TRP A 76 10.29 3.95 28.12
N ARG A 77 9.97 4.00 26.82
CA ARG A 77 9.50 5.23 26.16
C ARG A 77 8.18 5.72 26.76
N LEU A 78 7.26 4.81 27.04
CA LEU A 78 5.99 5.13 27.70
C LEU A 78 6.22 5.67 29.12
N ALA A 79 7.12 5.06 29.90
CA ALA A 79 7.46 5.53 31.23
C ALA A 79 8.07 6.96 31.20
N ARG A 80 9.00 7.23 30.28
CA ARG A 80 9.57 8.58 30.09
C ARG A 80 8.49 9.59 29.68
N ARG A 81 7.59 9.22 28.77
CA ARG A 81 6.45 10.06 28.39
C ARG A 81 5.54 10.35 29.59
N ALA A 82 5.24 9.35 30.41
CA ALA A 82 4.42 9.51 31.62
C ALA A 82 5.08 10.43 32.66
N LEU A 83 6.42 10.42 32.74
CA LEU A 83 7.22 11.33 33.58
C LEU A 83 7.36 12.76 32.99
N GLY A 84 6.70 13.06 31.87
CA GLY A 84 6.70 14.40 31.26
C GLY A 84 7.89 14.69 30.33
N PHE A 85 8.76 13.71 30.06
CA PHE A 85 9.85 13.89 29.11
C PHE A 85 9.33 13.88 27.67
N ARG A 86 9.86 14.79 26.84
CA ARG A 86 9.73 14.71 25.38
C ARG A 86 10.34 13.39 24.92
N THR A 87 9.49 12.51 24.39
CA THR A 87 9.87 11.14 24.04
C THR A 87 9.27 10.77 22.69
N LEU A 88 10.09 10.26 21.78
CA LEU A 88 9.66 9.73 20.50
C LEU A 88 9.33 8.23 20.64
N MET A 89 8.44 7.74 19.78
CA MET A 89 8.15 6.31 19.63
C MET A 89 8.88 5.76 18.40
N ASP A 90 10.21 5.86 18.44
CA ASP A 90 11.18 5.46 17.41
C ASP A 90 11.36 3.93 17.40
N VAL A 91 10.33 3.24 16.94
CA VAL A 91 10.30 1.76 16.90
C VAL A 91 10.02 1.19 15.52
N ILE A 92 9.90 2.05 14.51
CA ILE A 92 9.64 1.62 13.14
C ILE A 92 10.97 1.34 12.42
N PRO A 93 11.15 0.20 11.73
CA PRO A 93 12.35 -0.09 10.96
C PRO A 93 12.40 0.73 9.66
N LEU A 94 13.58 0.80 9.04
CA LEU A 94 13.75 1.30 7.66
C LEU A 94 13.93 0.16 6.64
N ASP A 95 13.84 -1.10 7.08
CA ASP A 95 13.99 -2.25 6.18
C ASP A 95 12.68 -2.53 5.41
N ALA A 96 12.56 -1.94 4.23
CA ALA A 96 11.44 -2.14 3.31
C ALA A 96 11.22 -3.62 2.91
N ARG A 97 12.22 -4.50 3.06
CA ARG A 97 12.08 -5.93 2.73
C ARG A 97 11.17 -6.68 3.70
N LEU A 98 10.82 -6.09 4.85
CA LEU A 98 9.85 -6.68 5.79
C LEU A 98 8.45 -6.78 5.17
N VAL A 99 8.13 -5.88 4.24
CA VAL A 99 6.89 -5.89 3.47
C VAL A 99 7.01 -6.93 2.36
N LYS A 100 6.13 -7.93 2.37
CA LYS A 100 6.18 -9.10 1.46
C LYS A 100 5.12 -9.08 0.36
N GLY A 101 4.30 -8.05 0.30
CA GLY A 101 3.24 -7.93 -0.69
C GLY A 101 2.96 -6.48 -1.05
N SER A 102 2.33 -6.29 -2.21
CA SER A 102 1.87 -5.00 -2.69
C SER A 102 0.49 -5.14 -3.32
N HIS A 103 -0.14 -4.02 -3.65
CA HIS A 103 -1.44 -3.97 -4.31
C HIS A 103 -1.51 -2.79 -5.27
N GLY A 104 -2.59 -2.71 -6.06
CA GLY A 104 -2.89 -1.60 -6.95
C GLY A 104 -2.52 -1.83 -8.42
N ARG A 105 -1.63 -2.80 -8.71
CA ARG A 105 -1.42 -3.30 -10.07
C ARG A 105 -2.39 -4.45 -10.37
N VAL A 106 -2.89 -4.51 -11.60
CA VAL A 106 -3.62 -5.69 -12.09
C VAL A 106 -2.66 -6.89 -12.18
N THR A 107 -3.12 -8.07 -11.76
CA THR A 107 -2.36 -9.32 -11.89
C THR A 107 -2.15 -9.69 -13.36
N ASP A 108 -1.02 -10.32 -13.69
CA ASP A 108 -0.79 -10.86 -15.05
C ASP A 108 -1.48 -12.22 -15.25
N ASP A 109 -1.82 -12.90 -14.17
CA ASP A 109 -2.56 -14.18 -14.18
C ASP A 109 -4.01 -13.93 -13.73
N ALA A 110 -4.96 -14.23 -14.63
CA ALA A 110 -6.39 -14.13 -14.36
C ALA A 110 -6.86 -15.02 -13.20
N GLN A 111 -6.17 -16.14 -12.94
CA GLN A 111 -6.48 -17.05 -11.82
C GLN A 111 -6.01 -16.50 -10.47
N ALA A 112 -5.09 -15.53 -10.46
CA ALA A 112 -4.64 -14.82 -9.27
C ALA A 112 -5.43 -13.51 -9.03
N GLY A 113 -6.50 -13.28 -9.79
CA GLY A 113 -7.35 -12.10 -9.71
C GLY A 113 -8.40 -12.16 -8.59
N PRO A 114 -9.12 -11.06 -8.36
CA PRO A 114 -10.26 -11.06 -7.45
C PRO A 114 -11.36 -12.02 -7.95
N LEU A 115 -12.03 -12.67 -7.00
CA LEU A 115 -13.16 -13.56 -7.29
C LEU A 115 -14.48 -12.81 -7.14
N PHE A 116 -15.40 -13.04 -8.08
CA PHE A 116 -16.80 -12.65 -7.95
C PHE A 116 -17.63 -13.93 -7.75
N ILE A 117 -18.26 -14.07 -6.58
CA ILE A 117 -19.02 -15.26 -6.20
C ILE A 117 -20.47 -14.86 -5.93
N SER A 118 -21.42 -15.65 -6.41
CA SER A 118 -22.84 -15.41 -6.24
C SER A 118 -23.62 -16.69 -5.94
N SER A 119 -24.68 -16.57 -5.14
CA SER A 119 -25.65 -17.64 -4.88
C SER A 119 -26.69 -17.83 -5.99
N ALA A 120 -26.80 -16.87 -6.92
CA ALA A 120 -27.69 -16.94 -8.07
C ALA A 120 -26.88 -16.89 -9.38
N PRO A 121 -26.18 -17.99 -9.75
CA PRO A 121 -25.25 -18.01 -10.89
C PRO A 121 -25.92 -17.64 -12.22
N GLN A 122 -27.22 -17.87 -12.36
CA GLN A 122 -28.01 -17.50 -13.54
C GLN A 122 -28.11 -15.98 -13.78
N LEU A 123 -27.76 -15.15 -12.79
CA LEU A 123 -27.74 -13.69 -12.90
C LEU A 123 -26.34 -13.14 -13.20
N LEU A 124 -25.33 -14.02 -13.30
CA LEU A 124 -23.97 -13.63 -13.68
C LEU A 124 -23.76 -13.76 -15.19
N PRO A 125 -22.94 -12.89 -15.80
CA PRO A 125 -22.50 -13.09 -17.17
C PRO A 125 -21.58 -14.31 -17.26
N ASP A 126 -21.51 -14.93 -18.44
CA ASP A 126 -20.55 -15.98 -18.71
C ASP A 126 -19.12 -15.43 -18.70
N GLY A 127 -18.21 -16.11 -17.98
CA GLY A 127 -16.78 -15.78 -17.95
C GLY A 127 -16.39 -14.66 -16.97
N PRO A 128 -15.25 -13.98 -17.20
CA PRO A 128 -14.74 -12.95 -16.29
C PRO A 128 -15.63 -11.72 -16.20
N VAL A 129 -15.82 -11.20 -14.98
CA VAL A 129 -16.57 -9.97 -14.72
C VAL A 129 -15.61 -8.78 -14.71
N ALA A 130 -15.83 -7.81 -15.60
CA ALA A 130 -15.10 -6.55 -15.56
C ALA A 130 -15.39 -5.80 -14.24
N ALA A 131 -14.37 -5.23 -13.60
CA ALA A 131 -14.54 -4.51 -12.34
C ALA A 131 -15.57 -3.37 -12.43
N THR A 132 -15.71 -2.74 -13.59
CA THR A 132 -16.71 -1.69 -13.87
C THR A 132 -18.14 -2.22 -13.97
N ALA A 133 -18.34 -3.51 -14.24
CA ALA A 133 -19.65 -4.16 -14.32
C ALA A 133 -20.17 -4.67 -12.96
N VAL A 134 -19.32 -4.72 -11.94
CA VAL A 134 -19.66 -5.21 -10.58
C VAL A 134 -20.89 -4.52 -10.00
N LYS A 135 -20.99 -3.19 -10.18
CA LYS A 135 -22.15 -2.41 -9.71
C LYS A 135 -23.46 -2.94 -10.30
N GLU A 136 -23.48 -3.13 -11.62
CA GLU A 136 -24.67 -3.58 -12.33
C GLU A 136 -25.05 -5.01 -11.93
N ALA A 137 -24.07 -5.92 -11.83
CA ALA A 137 -24.29 -7.28 -11.36
C ALA A 137 -24.96 -7.30 -9.96
N ILE A 138 -24.48 -6.46 -9.03
CA ILE A 138 -25.09 -6.33 -7.69
C ILE A 138 -26.53 -5.80 -7.78
N LEU A 139 -26.78 -4.78 -8.60
CA LEU A 139 -28.13 -4.21 -8.74
C LEU A 139 -29.12 -5.21 -9.34
N THR A 140 -28.71 -5.98 -10.34
CA THR A 140 -29.51 -7.08 -10.92
C THR A 140 -29.84 -8.12 -9.85
N HIS A 141 -28.86 -8.49 -9.02
CA HIS A 141 -29.09 -9.42 -7.91
C HIS A 141 -30.13 -8.93 -6.90
N VAL A 142 -30.16 -7.63 -6.59
CA VAL A 142 -31.07 -7.08 -5.59
C VAL A 142 -32.47 -6.84 -6.14
N PHE A 143 -32.59 -6.43 -7.41
CA PHE A 143 -33.86 -5.90 -7.94
C PHE A 143 -34.50 -6.71 -9.07
N ALA A 144 -33.77 -7.63 -9.71
CA ALA A 144 -34.31 -8.47 -10.79
C ALA A 144 -34.59 -9.92 -10.36
N ALA A 145 -34.30 -10.29 -9.10
CA ALA A 145 -34.58 -11.59 -8.51
C ALA A 145 -36.02 -11.70 -7.99
#